data_AF-N9CYR0-F1
#
_entry.id   AF-N9CYR0-F1
#
_cell.length_a   1.000
_cell.length_b   1.000
_cell.length_c   1.000
_cell.angle_alpha   90.00
_cell.angle_beta   90.00
_cell.angle_gamma   90.00
#
_symmetry.space_group_name_H-M   'P 1'
#
loop_
_entity.id
_entity.type
_entity.pdbx_description
1 polymer ?
#
loop_
_entity_poly.entity_id
_entity_poly.type
_entity_poly.pdbx_seq_one_letter_code
_entity_poly.pdbx_strand_id
1 'polypeptide(L)'
;MKKELLIFVLTSMISSYSFSNETILIPPEYKDSWRDGVQAYKIDRDFFNNTAQVVFMYVPSLNIREDSWFTNCFYSDYMGINLFSCVTQNKKFTVLTNDNGTSVVFNLDESRSKSRDYKINYKIDNSPIQTFDNPSLLPGNSTDHLISNLIAGKKLTYSWKNPTGFSSETINLLGFKESMEFATKMLKLNSK
;
A
#
# COMPACT_ATOMS: atom_id res chain seq x y z
N MET A 1 57.42 -24.49 34.45
CA MET A 1 56.62 -23.24 34.57
C MET A 1 56.80 -22.42 33.31
N LYS A 2 55.77 -22.37 32.46
CA LYS A 2 55.40 -21.22 31.61
C LYS A 2 54.03 -21.56 31.01
N LYS A 3 52.99 -20.90 31.54
CA LYS A 3 51.66 -20.84 30.95
C LYS A 3 51.79 -19.98 29.70
N GLU A 4 51.40 -20.49 28.54
CA GLU A 4 51.07 -19.61 27.41
C GLU A 4 49.64 -19.88 26.95
N LEU A 5 49.03 -18.76 26.62
CA LEU A 5 47.62 -18.44 26.72
C LEU A 5 46.94 -18.84 25.41
N LEU A 6 45.91 -19.68 25.47
CA LEU A 6 45.03 -19.94 24.32
C LEU A 6 44.29 -18.64 24.00
N ILE A 7 44.67 -17.98 22.90
CA ILE A 7 43.91 -16.85 22.36
C ILE A 7 42.78 -17.45 21.53
N PHE A 8 41.59 -17.53 22.13
CA PHE A 8 40.34 -17.73 21.43
C PHE A 8 40.03 -16.44 20.66
N VAL A 9 40.32 -16.41 19.36
CA VAL A 9 39.80 -15.36 18.48
C VAL A 9 38.32 -15.67 18.28
N LEU A 10 37.46 -15.08 19.13
CA LEU A 10 36.05 -14.91 18.81
C LEU A 10 36.00 -14.01 17.57
N THR A 11 35.90 -14.60 16.38
CA THR A 11 35.38 -13.91 15.22
C THR A 11 33.91 -13.64 15.49
N SER A 12 33.65 -12.47 16.05
CA SER A 12 32.35 -11.84 16.04
C SER A 12 31.91 -11.79 14.58
N MET A 13 30.92 -12.62 14.23
CA MET A 13 30.14 -12.41 13.02
C MET A 13 29.45 -11.07 13.20
N ILE A 14 30.07 -10.02 12.65
CA ILE A 14 29.40 -8.75 12.43
C ILE A 14 28.32 -9.08 11.40
N SER A 15 27.08 -9.21 11.85
CA SER A 15 25.93 -9.19 10.97
C SER A 15 25.94 -7.83 10.27
N SER A 16 26.38 -7.82 9.01
CA SER A 16 26.25 -6.67 8.15
C SER A 16 24.76 -6.42 7.92
N TYR A 17 24.18 -5.53 8.71
CA TYR A 17 22.91 -4.90 8.33
C TYR A 17 23.20 -4.04 7.10
N SER A 18 22.93 -4.60 5.92
CA SER A 18 22.93 -3.84 4.68
C SER A 18 21.71 -2.91 4.71
N PHE A 19 21.87 -1.72 5.29
CA PHE A 19 20.95 -0.62 5.02
C PHE A 19 21.11 -0.26 3.54
N SER A 20 20.10 -0.55 2.72
CA SER A 20 20.07 -0.03 1.36
C SER A 20 19.94 1.49 1.45
N ASN A 21 20.97 2.22 1.02
CA ASN A 21 21.01 3.69 0.92
C ASN A 21 20.13 4.20 -0.25
N GLU A 22 19.09 3.46 -0.64
CA GLU A 22 18.30 3.79 -1.82
C GLU A 22 17.44 5.03 -1.54
N THR A 23 17.86 6.14 -2.17
CA THR A 23 17.14 7.40 -2.10
C THR A 23 15.94 7.30 -3.04
N ILE A 24 14.73 7.34 -2.48
CA ILE A 24 13.50 7.38 -3.28
C ILE A 24 13.45 8.71 -4.04
N LEU A 25 13.37 8.63 -5.37
CA LEU A 25 13.21 9.75 -6.27
C LEU A 25 11.75 10.24 -6.28
N ILE A 26 11.58 11.55 -6.14
CA ILE A 26 10.28 12.21 -6.10
C ILE A 26 10.04 12.97 -7.43
N PRO A 27 8.86 12.82 -8.07
CA PRO A 27 8.54 13.59 -9.27
C PRO A 27 8.56 15.11 -8.97
N PRO A 28 9.22 15.93 -9.82
CA PRO A 28 9.46 17.34 -9.55
C PRO A 28 8.23 18.16 -9.17
N GLU A 29 7.09 17.92 -9.81
CA GLU A 29 5.84 18.65 -9.60
C GLU A 29 5.25 18.48 -8.19
N TYR A 30 5.62 17.42 -7.46
CA TYR A 30 5.20 17.24 -6.08
C TYR A 30 6.15 17.93 -5.11
N LYS A 31 7.40 18.29 -5.51
CA LYS A 31 8.48 18.79 -4.62
C LYS A 31 8.15 20.06 -3.84
N ASP A 32 7.30 20.93 -4.37
CA ASP A 32 6.91 22.16 -3.69
C ASP A 32 5.71 21.98 -2.74
N SER A 33 5.06 20.81 -2.79
CA SER A 33 3.90 20.47 -1.94
C SER A 33 4.27 19.70 -0.66
N TRP A 34 5.57 19.57 -0.37
CA TRP A 34 6.05 18.80 0.78
C TRP A 34 5.97 19.62 2.06
N ARG A 35 5.37 19.02 3.08
CA ARG A 35 5.63 19.41 4.46
C ARG A 35 6.37 18.26 5.10
N ASP A 36 7.60 18.51 5.55
CA ASP A 36 8.38 17.55 6.34
C ASP A 36 7.50 16.98 7.46
N GLY A 37 7.49 15.65 7.53
CA GLY A 37 6.43 14.85 8.14
C GLY A 37 6.15 15.15 9.61
N VAL A 38 5.22 16.07 9.88
CA VAL A 38 4.54 16.20 11.17
C VAL A 38 3.03 16.24 10.93
N GLN A 39 2.49 15.14 10.40
CA GLN A 39 1.16 14.56 10.65
C GLN A 39 0.84 13.50 9.58
N ALA A 40 1.70 12.48 9.47
CA ALA A 40 1.29 11.20 8.90
C ALA A 40 0.69 10.39 10.05
N TYR A 41 -0.58 10.02 9.94
CA TYR A 41 -1.24 9.16 10.91
C TYR A 41 -0.49 7.84 11.06
N LYS A 42 -0.68 7.18 12.20
CA LYS A 42 -0.09 5.89 12.56
C LYS A 42 -0.58 4.82 11.56
N ILE A 43 0.16 4.64 10.47
CA ILE A 43 0.14 3.41 9.69
C ILE A 43 0.77 2.35 10.61
N ASP A 44 0.14 1.18 10.73
CA ASP A 44 0.61 0.10 11.58
C ASP A 44 2.09 -0.21 11.25
N ARG A 45 2.99 0.18 12.16
CA ARG A 45 4.43 0.22 11.90
C ARG A 45 5.04 -1.17 11.84
N ASP A 46 4.32 -2.18 12.33
CA ASP A 46 4.80 -3.55 12.43
C ASP A 46 4.95 -4.23 11.05
N PHE A 47 4.43 -3.62 9.98
CA PHE A 47 4.62 -4.10 8.60
C PHE A 47 5.91 -3.57 7.91
N PHE A 48 6.44 -2.41 8.29
CA PHE A 48 7.32 -1.61 7.40
C PHE A 48 8.82 -1.56 7.78
N ASN A 49 9.26 -2.34 8.77
CA ASN A 49 10.66 -2.71 9.02
C ASN A 49 11.75 -1.66 8.63
N ASN A 50 11.65 -0.42 9.13
CA ASN A 50 12.63 0.67 8.95
C ASN A 50 13.03 1.05 7.50
N THR A 51 12.15 0.87 6.51
CA THR A 51 12.43 1.30 5.13
C THR A 51 12.11 2.78 4.91
N ALA A 52 12.90 3.45 4.06
CA ALA A 52 12.57 4.79 3.59
C ALA A 52 11.23 4.75 2.85
N GLN A 53 10.38 5.76 3.07
CA GLN A 53 9.04 5.80 2.52
C GLN A 53 8.62 7.20 2.10
N VAL A 54 7.72 7.27 1.13
CA VAL A 54 7.13 8.50 0.62
C VAL A 54 5.61 8.40 0.74
N VAL A 55 5.00 9.34 1.47
CA VAL A 55 3.56 9.36 1.70
C VAL A 55 2.93 10.58 1.02
N PHE A 56 2.00 10.32 0.12
CA PHE A 56 1.10 11.30 -0.47
C PHE A 56 -0.28 11.18 0.16
N MET A 57 -0.90 12.32 0.50
CA MET A 57 -2.26 12.37 1.04
C MET A 57 -3.08 13.36 0.23
N TYR A 58 -4.20 12.89 -0.32
CA TYR A 58 -5.18 13.78 -0.92
C TYR A 58 -6.24 14.14 0.13
N VAL A 59 -6.37 15.43 0.43
CA VAL A 59 -7.36 15.96 1.37
C VAL A 59 -8.33 16.87 0.61
N PRO A 60 -9.60 16.47 0.42
CA PRO A 60 -10.56 17.26 -0.35
C PRO A 60 -10.94 18.59 0.33
N SER A 61 -10.83 18.65 1.66
CA SER A 61 -11.02 19.85 2.47
C SER A 61 -10.26 19.70 3.79
N LEU A 62 -9.60 20.76 4.26
CA LEU A 62 -8.76 20.75 5.48
C LEU A 62 -9.47 20.22 6.74
N ASN A 63 -10.81 20.23 6.73
CA ASN A 63 -11.65 19.84 7.87
C ASN A 63 -12.17 18.40 7.82
N ILE A 64 -11.93 17.64 6.74
CA ILE A 64 -12.48 16.28 6.57
C ILE A 64 -11.34 15.30 6.26
N ARG A 65 -10.87 14.59 7.28
CA ARG A 65 -9.78 13.60 7.18
C ARG A 65 -10.25 12.15 7.12
N GLU A 66 -11.47 11.85 7.54
CA GLU A 66 -11.98 10.46 7.72
C GLU A 66 -12.28 9.70 6.42
N ASP A 67 -12.06 10.32 5.26
CA ASP A 67 -12.27 9.72 3.93
C ASP A 67 -11.21 10.17 2.92
N SER A 68 -9.97 10.39 3.40
CA SER A 68 -8.83 10.80 2.59
C SER A 68 -8.12 9.59 1.98
N TRP A 69 -7.56 9.79 0.79
CA TRP A 69 -6.70 8.80 0.14
C TRP A 69 -5.25 8.99 0.59
N PHE A 70 -4.62 7.89 0.98
CA PHE A 70 -3.22 7.84 1.34
C PHE A 70 -2.48 6.92 0.38
N THR A 71 -1.39 7.40 -0.20
CA THR A 71 -0.51 6.60 -1.06
C THR A 71 0.87 6.55 -0.43
N ASN A 72 1.27 5.37 0.05
CA ASN A 72 2.59 5.13 0.63
C ASN A 72 3.46 4.33 -0.35
N CYS A 73 4.60 4.88 -0.76
CA CYS A 73 5.55 4.23 -1.65
C CYS A 73 6.87 3.92 -0.92
N PHE A 74 7.37 2.71 -1.10
CA PHE A 74 8.55 2.19 -0.39
C PHE A 74 9.21 1.07 -1.18
N TYR A 75 10.46 0.79 -0.82
CA TYR A 75 11.20 -0.39 -1.23
C TYR A 75 10.89 -1.54 -0.25
N SER A 76 10.73 -2.75 -0.78
CA SER A 76 10.54 -3.96 0.01
C SER A 76 11.29 -5.14 -0.61
N ASP A 77 11.94 -5.94 0.23
CA ASP A 77 12.59 -7.17 -0.22
C ASP A 77 11.55 -8.26 -0.47
N TYR A 78 11.36 -8.63 -1.73
CA TYR A 78 10.50 -9.74 -2.14
C TYR A 78 11.32 -10.78 -2.90
N MET A 79 11.43 -11.98 -2.32
CA MET A 79 12.21 -13.10 -2.91
C MET A 79 13.67 -12.72 -3.22
N GLY A 80 14.27 -11.84 -2.42
CA GLY A 80 15.65 -11.37 -2.63
C GLY A 80 15.80 -10.30 -3.71
N ILE A 81 14.69 -9.81 -4.27
CA ILE A 81 14.65 -8.66 -5.18
C ILE A 81 14.11 -7.47 -4.39
N ASN A 82 14.79 -6.34 -4.49
CA ASN A 82 14.28 -5.10 -3.93
C ASN A 82 13.22 -4.54 -4.88
N LEU A 83 11.96 -4.62 -4.47
CA LEU A 83 10.79 -4.24 -5.26
C LEU A 83 10.27 -2.88 -4.77
N PHE A 84 10.19 -1.92 -5.68
CA PHE A 84 9.51 -0.67 -5.40
C PHE A 84 7.99 -0.87 -5.53
N SER A 85 7.25 -0.44 -4.51
CA SER A 85 5.80 -0.60 -4.45
C SER A 85 5.14 0.64 -3.89
N CYS A 86 3.91 0.90 -4.35
CA CYS A 86 3.03 1.91 -3.79
C CYS A 86 1.72 1.26 -3.30
N VAL A 87 1.26 1.70 -2.14
CA VAL A 87 0.02 1.26 -1.51
C VAL A 87 -0.90 2.47 -1.37
N THR A 88 -1.98 2.49 -2.17
CA THR A 88 -3.03 3.51 -2.14
C THR A 88 -4.22 2.98 -1.35
N GLN A 89 -4.59 3.64 -0.25
CA GLN A 89 -5.59 3.15 0.69
C GLN A 89 -6.59 4.24 1.13
N ASN A 90 -7.83 3.81 1.35
CA ASN A 90 -8.86 4.54 2.08
C ASN A 90 -9.74 3.53 2.82
N LYS A 91 -9.81 3.64 4.15
CA LYS A 91 -10.43 2.66 5.04
C LYS A 91 -9.90 1.25 4.76
N LYS A 92 -10.79 0.29 4.46
CA LYS A 92 -10.44 -1.10 4.17
C LYS A 92 -10.13 -1.35 2.69
N PHE A 93 -10.26 -0.36 1.82
CA PHE A 93 -9.98 -0.54 0.40
C PHE A 93 -8.53 -0.17 0.10
N THR A 94 -7.78 -1.12 -0.45
CA THR A 94 -6.37 -0.95 -0.77
C THR A 94 -6.09 -1.32 -2.22
N VAL A 95 -5.29 -0.50 -2.88
CA VAL A 95 -4.69 -0.77 -4.18
C VAL A 95 -3.18 -0.85 -4.00
N LEU A 96 -2.60 -1.99 -4.37
CA LEU A 96 -1.16 -2.19 -4.39
C LEU A 96 -0.68 -2.12 -5.84
N THR A 97 0.29 -1.27 -6.12
CA THR A 97 0.86 -1.08 -7.45
C THR A 97 2.37 -1.27 -7.37
N ASN A 98 2.89 -2.16 -8.21
CA ASN A 98 4.32 -2.39 -8.37
C ASN A 98 4.63 -2.77 -9.83
N ASP A 99 5.86 -3.19 -10.11
CA ASP A 99 6.30 -3.56 -11.47
C ASP A 99 5.55 -4.76 -12.07
N ASN A 100 4.94 -5.59 -11.22
CA ASN A 100 4.13 -6.72 -11.65
C ASN A 100 2.67 -6.34 -11.95
N GLY A 101 2.32 -5.06 -11.79
CA GLY A 101 0.99 -4.52 -12.08
C GLY A 101 0.21 -4.09 -10.82
N THR A 102 -1.10 -3.93 -10.99
CA THR A 102 -1.99 -3.43 -9.93
C THR A 102 -2.82 -4.56 -9.34
N SER A 103 -2.83 -4.65 -8.02
CA SER A 103 -3.70 -5.54 -7.25
C SER A 103 -4.67 -4.73 -6.39
N VAL A 104 -5.87 -5.26 -6.17
CA VAL A 104 -6.83 -4.69 -5.21
C VAL A 104 -6.95 -5.65 -4.03
N VAL A 105 -6.83 -5.13 -2.82
CA VAL A 105 -6.94 -5.91 -1.59
C VAL A 105 -7.94 -5.25 -0.67
N PHE A 106 -8.95 -6.02 -0.27
CA PHE A 106 -9.87 -5.62 0.78
C PHE A 106 -9.32 -6.03 2.15
N ASN A 107 -9.30 -5.07 3.07
CA ASN A 107 -8.98 -5.18 4.48
C ASN A 107 -7.58 -5.78 4.74
N LEU A 108 -6.54 -4.96 4.60
CA LEU A 108 -5.15 -5.36 4.86
C LEU A 108 -4.89 -5.74 6.34
N ASP A 109 -5.61 -5.15 7.28
CA ASP A 109 -5.34 -5.24 8.73
C ASP A 109 -5.94 -6.48 9.41
N GLU A 110 -6.96 -7.11 8.81
CA GLU A 110 -7.47 -8.38 9.33
C GLU A 110 -6.42 -9.46 9.11
N SER A 111 -5.56 -9.59 10.12
CA SER A 111 -4.50 -10.58 10.34
C SER A 111 -4.50 -11.70 9.31
N ARG A 112 -3.35 -11.89 8.63
CA ARG A 112 -2.98 -13.11 7.91
C ARG A 112 -3.79 -14.31 8.45
N SER A 113 -4.77 -14.77 7.68
CA SER A 113 -5.72 -15.85 8.01
C SER A 113 -7.01 -15.47 8.76
N LYS A 114 -8.11 -15.33 8.02
CA LYS A 114 -9.42 -15.94 8.32
C LYS A 114 -10.29 -15.88 7.06
N SER A 115 -10.43 -17.04 6.41
CA SER A 115 -11.11 -17.35 5.14
C SER A 115 -10.88 -16.37 3.98
N ARG A 116 -10.05 -16.76 3.00
CA ARG A 116 -10.02 -16.09 1.68
C ARG A 116 -11.28 -16.36 0.85
N ASP A 117 -12.18 -17.22 1.35
CA ASP A 117 -13.35 -17.73 0.63
C ASP A 117 -14.61 -16.91 0.91
N TYR A 118 -14.52 -15.58 0.95
CA TYR A 118 -15.70 -14.74 0.98
C TYR A 118 -15.74 -13.78 -0.19
N LYS A 119 -16.94 -13.68 -0.76
CA LYS A 119 -17.20 -12.80 -1.88
C LYS A 119 -17.23 -11.36 -1.42
N ILE A 120 -16.71 -10.48 -2.25
CA ILE A 120 -16.84 -9.04 -2.09
C ILE A 120 -17.61 -8.46 -3.27
N ASN A 121 -18.55 -7.57 -2.96
CA ASN A 121 -19.32 -6.85 -3.96
C ASN A 121 -18.82 -5.41 -4.00
N TYR A 122 -18.61 -4.88 -5.20
CA TYR A 122 -18.30 -3.48 -5.44
C TYR A 122 -19.40 -2.83 -6.26
N LYS A 123 -19.82 -1.64 -5.85
CA LYS A 123 -20.72 -0.77 -6.59
C LYS A 123 -20.07 0.61 -6.72
N ILE A 124 -19.81 1.02 -7.95
CA ILE A 124 -19.26 2.34 -8.26
C ILE A 124 -20.41 3.20 -8.76
N ASP A 125 -20.70 4.29 -8.04
CA ASP A 125 -21.81 5.19 -8.32
C ASP A 125 -23.14 4.42 -8.55
N ASN A 126 -23.72 4.57 -9.73
CA ASN A 126 -24.97 3.92 -10.15
C ASN A 126 -24.74 2.70 -11.07
N SER A 127 -23.49 2.27 -11.24
CA SER A 127 -23.15 1.12 -12.07
C SER A 127 -23.67 -0.19 -11.44
N PRO A 128 -23.84 -1.26 -12.26
CA PRO A 128 -24.15 -2.59 -11.75
C PRO A 128 -23.13 -3.08 -10.71
N ILE A 129 -23.59 -3.92 -9.79
CA ILE A 129 -22.73 -4.54 -8.78
C ILE A 129 -21.80 -5.55 -9.46
N GLN A 130 -20.50 -5.44 -9.16
CA GLN A 130 -19.49 -6.42 -9.54
C GLN A 130 -19.15 -7.28 -8.33
N THR A 131 -19.31 -8.60 -8.45
CA THR A 131 -18.99 -9.56 -7.38
C THR A 131 -17.73 -10.31 -7.73
N PHE A 132 -16.80 -10.37 -6.77
CA PHE A 132 -15.59 -11.16 -6.88
C PHE A 132 -15.56 -12.22 -5.80
N ASP A 133 -15.09 -13.42 -6.16
CA ASP A 133 -15.07 -14.57 -5.25
C ASP A 133 -13.98 -14.47 -4.19
N ASN A 134 -12.98 -13.61 -4.40
CA ASN A 134 -11.87 -13.40 -3.48
C ASN A 134 -11.81 -11.92 -3.05
N PRO A 135 -11.45 -11.63 -1.78
CA PRO A 135 -11.24 -10.27 -1.28
C PRO A 135 -9.95 -9.64 -1.84
N SER A 136 -9.11 -10.41 -2.52
CA SER A 136 -7.92 -9.95 -3.22
C SER A 136 -8.06 -10.22 -4.72
N LEU A 137 -7.87 -9.19 -5.52
CA LEU A 137 -7.80 -9.26 -6.98
C LEU A 137 -6.36 -9.07 -7.41
N LEU A 138 -5.82 -10.09 -8.07
CA LEU A 138 -4.46 -10.07 -8.63
C LEU A 138 -4.42 -9.25 -9.92
N PRO A 139 -3.23 -8.86 -10.41
CA PRO A 139 -3.09 -8.13 -11.66
C PRO A 139 -3.74 -8.87 -12.83
N GLY A 140 -4.38 -8.11 -13.73
CA GLY A 140 -5.06 -8.62 -14.92
C GLY A 140 -6.33 -7.85 -15.25
N ASN A 141 -6.94 -8.22 -16.38
CA ASN A 141 -8.02 -7.45 -17.02
C ASN A 141 -9.17 -7.04 -16.08
N SER A 142 -9.62 -7.94 -15.20
CA SER A 142 -10.73 -7.65 -14.27
C SER A 142 -10.34 -6.57 -13.26
N THR A 143 -9.11 -6.61 -12.76
CA THR A 143 -8.58 -5.62 -11.82
C THR A 143 -8.35 -4.29 -12.54
N ASP A 144 -7.78 -4.33 -13.75
CA ASP A 144 -7.55 -3.12 -14.54
C ASP A 144 -8.87 -2.41 -14.90
N HIS A 145 -9.90 -3.18 -15.26
CA HIS A 145 -11.23 -2.64 -15.51
C HIS A 145 -11.87 -2.05 -14.25
N LEU A 146 -11.72 -2.70 -13.08
CA LEU A 146 -12.19 -2.15 -11.82
C LEU A 146 -11.48 -0.82 -11.51
N ILE A 147 -10.14 -0.77 -11.60
CA ILE A 147 -9.35 0.44 -11.36
C ILE A 147 -9.73 1.57 -12.30
N SER A 148 -9.90 1.29 -13.60
CA SER A 148 -10.36 2.27 -14.59
C SER A 148 -11.71 2.89 -14.21
N ASN A 149 -12.66 2.06 -13.78
CA ASN A 149 -13.96 2.55 -13.30
C ASN A 149 -13.85 3.37 -12.01
N LEU A 150 -12.95 3.01 -11.10
CA LEU A 150 -12.72 3.76 -9.87
C LEU A 150 -12.10 5.14 -10.15
N ILE A 151 -11.19 5.23 -11.13
CA ILE A 151 -10.60 6.50 -11.58
C ILE A 151 -11.67 7.45 -12.13
N ALA A 152 -12.68 6.92 -12.83
CA ALA A 152 -13.77 7.70 -13.41
C ALA A 152 -14.93 7.96 -12.42
N GLY A 153 -15.01 7.19 -11.34
CA GLY A 153 -16.12 7.20 -10.40
C GLY A 153 -16.03 8.30 -9.34
N LYS A 154 -17.12 8.51 -8.60
CA LYS A 154 -17.18 9.46 -7.48
C LYS A 154 -17.34 8.77 -6.13
N LYS A 155 -17.93 7.59 -6.11
CA LYS A 155 -18.25 6.86 -4.89
C LYS A 155 -18.08 5.36 -5.10
N LEU A 156 -17.42 4.70 -4.15
CA LEU A 156 -17.36 3.25 -4.06
C LEU A 156 -18.13 2.79 -2.83
N THR A 157 -19.08 1.88 -3.02
CA THR A 157 -19.66 1.09 -1.94
C THR A 157 -19.19 -0.34 -2.09
N TYR A 158 -18.60 -0.90 -1.05
CA TYR A 158 -18.25 -2.31 -0.99
C TYR A 158 -19.00 -3.01 0.13
N SER A 159 -19.35 -4.28 -0.10
CA SER A 159 -20.06 -5.10 0.89
C SER A 159 -19.51 -6.52 0.92
N TRP A 160 -19.51 -7.12 2.10
CA TRP A 160 -19.07 -8.48 2.34
C TRP A 160 -20.01 -9.16 3.34
N LYS A 161 -20.02 -10.49 3.27
CA LYS A 161 -20.74 -11.30 4.26
C LYS A 161 -19.86 -11.49 5.48
N ASN A 162 -20.41 -11.29 6.66
CA ASN A 162 -19.78 -11.57 7.94
C ASN A 162 -20.60 -12.63 8.70
N PRO A 163 -20.16 -13.13 9.87
CA PRO A 163 -20.91 -14.13 10.62
C PRO A 163 -22.33 -13.73 11.06
N THR A 164 -22.60 -12.43 11.19
CA THR A 164 -23.89 -11.89 11.67
C THR A 164 -24.81 -11.39 10.56
N GLY A 165 -24.39 -11.44 9.29
CA GLY A 165 -25.16 -10.96 8.15
C GLY A 165 -24.28 -10.32 7.07
N PHE A 166 -24.67 -9.12 6.63
CA PHE A 166 -23.94 -8.35 5.64
C PHE A 166 -23.43 -7.05 6.24
N SER A 167 -22.18 -6.73 5.95
CA SER A 167 -21.60 -5.42 6.20
C SER A 167 -21.37 -4.70 4.88
N SER A 168 -21.49 -3.38 4.93
CA SER A 168 -21.13 -2.51 3.82
C SER A 168 -20.46 -1.26 4.32
N GLU A 169 -19.51 -0.76 3.55
CA GLU A 169 -18.88 0.53 3.77
C GLU A 169 -18.89 1.30 2.45
N THR A 170 -18.72 2.62 2.58
CA THR A 170 -18.70 3.53 1.47
C THR A 170 -17.54 4.48 1.63
N ILE A 171 -16.85 4.73 0.53
CA ILE A 171 -15.75 5.69 0.43
C ILE A 171 -15.99 6.66 -0.74
N ASN A 172 -15.53 7.89 -0.58
CA ASN A 172 -15.44 8.88 -1.64
C ASN A 172 -14.24 8.57 -2.53
N LEU A 173 -14.43 8.64 -3.85
CA LEU A 173 -13.36 8.44 -4.84
C LEU A 173 -12.66 9.75 -5.22
N LEU A 174 -13.09 10.90 -4.67
CA LEU A 174 -12.37 12.16 -4.82
C LEU A 174 -10.95 12.03 -4.25
N GLY A 175 -9.93 12.25 -5.08
CA GLY A 175 -8.52 12.04 -4.73
C GLY A 175 -7.96 10.69 -5.15
N PHE A 176 -8.80 9.72 -5.52
CA PHE A 176 -8.33 8.39 -5.93
C PHE A 176 -7.48 8.47 -7.21
N LYS A 177 -7.96 9.22 -8.21
CA LYS A 177 -7.22 9.43 -9.46
C LYS A 177 -5.85 10.06 -9.20
N GLU A 178 -5.80 11.12 -8.41
CA GLU A 178 -4.57 11.82 -8.05
C GLU A 178 -3.59 10.91 -7.30
N SER A 179 -4.09 10.10 -6.38
CA SER A 179 -3.32 9.07 -5.67
C SER A 179 -2.75 8.00 -6.61
N MET A 180 -3.54 7.55 -7.59
CA MET A 180 -3.08 6.56 -8.58
C MET A 180 -2.06 7.18 -9.55
N GLU A 181 -2.27 8.41 -10.02
CA GLU A 181 -1.29 9.14 -10.85
C GLU A 181 0.03 9.36 -10.12
N PHE A 182 -0.03 9.70 -8.83
CA PHE A 182 1.16 9.79 -7.98
C PHE A 182 1.90 8.46 -7.91
N ALA A 183 1.20 7.35 -7.59
CA ALA A 183 1.79 6.02 -7.52
C ALA A 183 2.47 5.61 -8.83
N THR A 184 1.81 5.82 -9.98
CA THR A 184 2.36 5.51 -11.31
C THR A 184 3.64 6.29 -11.60
N LYS A 185 3.70 7.58 -11.25
CA LYS A 185 4.89 8.40 -11.45
C LYS A 185 6.04 7.99 -10.53
N MET A 186 5.74 7.67 -9.28
CA MET A 186 6.73 7.15 -8.33
C MET A 186 7.33 5.84 -8.84
N LEU A 187 6.51 4.90 -9.29
CA LEU A 187 6.98 3.63 -9.90
C LEU A 187 7.89 3.88 -11.10
N LYS A 188 7.44 4.70 -12.06
CA LYS A 188 8.24 5.01 -13.24
C LYS A 188 9.64 5.57 -12.94
N LEU A 189 9.82 6.25 -11.80
CA LEU A 189 11.10 6.84 -11.40
C LEU A 189 11.99 5.90 -10.59
N ASN A 190 11.41 4.95 -9.85
CA ASN A 190 12.10 4.19 -8.80
C ASN A 190 12.20 2.69 -9.08
N SER A 191 11.39 2.19 -10.01
CA SER A 191 11.45 0.84 -10.53
C SER A 191 12.62 0.68 -11.51
N LYS A 192 13.32 -0.45 -11.45
CA LYS A 192 14.52 -0.75 -12.25
C LYS A 192 14.20 -1.74 -13.36
#